data_AF-M1E4K8-F1
#
_entry.id   AF-M1E4K8-F1
#
_cell.length_a   1.000
_cell.length_b   1.000
_cell.length_c   1.000
_cell.angle_alpha   90.00
_cell.angle_beta   90.00
_cell.angle_gamma   90.00
#
_symmetry.space_group_name_H-M   'P 1'
#
loop_
_entity.id
_entity.type
_entity.pdbx_description
1 polymer ?
#
loop_
_entity_poly.entity_id
_entity_poly.type
_entity_poly.pdbx_seq_one_letter_code
_entity_poly.pdbx_strand_id
1 'polypeptide(L)'
;MISLVIGSYNDYEAIIPAIKELKKFNLKFELVVSSAHRNTEETIEWAKKAESRGTEVIIAFAGLAAHLPGVLAAVTTLPVIGVPLTNSPVSGMDSMFSIVQMPSGVPVATVGLGNVKNAIYLAMRILSIKYPDIKSKLLKASEDMKKNIREQNKVLQEKLKDL
;
A
#
# COMPACT_ATOMS: atom_id res chain seq x y z
N MET A 1 1.28 4.34 -13.51
CA MET A 1 0.27 4.75 -12.48
C MET A 1 0.19 3.71 -11.38
N ILE A 2 -0.43 4.02 -10.22
CA ILE A 2 -0.62 3.05 -9.13
C ILE A 2 -2.07 2.54 -9.15
N SER A 3 -2.29 1.22 -9.15
CA SER A 3 -3.64 0.65 -9.02
C SER A 3 -3.89 0.15 -7.61
N LEU A 4 -4.93 0.67 -6.97
CA LEU A 4 -5.40 0.20 -5.67
C LEU A 4 -6.51 -0.83 -5.86
N VAL A 5 -6.43 -1.95 -5.13
CA VAL A 5 -7.42 -3.04 -5.21
C VAL A 5 -7.87 -3.43 -3.82
N ILE A 6 -9.19 -3.46 -3.60
CA ILE A 6 -9.80 -3.97 -2.37
C ILE A 6 -10.72 -5.15 -2.66
N GLY A 7 -10.73 -6.15 -1.76
CA GLY A 7 -11.57 -7.35 -1.93
C GLY A 7 -13.05 -7.13 -1.61
N SER A 8 -13.37 -6.05 -0.89
CA SER A 8 -14.72 -5.68 -0.48
C SER A 8 -14.85 -4.16 -0.38
N TYR A 9 -16.04 -3.64 -0.66
CA TYR A 9 -16.35 -2.23 -0.41
C TYR A 9 -16.16 -1.86 1.08
N ASN A 10 -16.36 -2.81 1.99
CA ASN A 10 -16.17 -2.60 3.43
C ASN A 10 -14.73 -2.22 3.81
N ASP A 11 -13.75 -2.51 2.94
CA ASP A 11 -12.35 -2.14 3.17
C ASP A 11 -12.05 -0.68 2.79
N TYR A 12 -12.99 0.02 2.14
CA TYR A 12 -12.79 1.38 1.62
C TYR A 12 -12.36 2.37 2.71
N GLU A 13 -13.03 2.38 3.86
CA GLU A 13 -12.71 3.29 4.96
C GLU A 13 -11.27 3.11 5.47
N ALA A 14 -10.79 1.86 5.50
CA ALA A 14 -9.44 1.54 5.95
C ALA A 14 -8.36 2.10 5.01
N ILE A 15 -8.66 2.25 3.71
CA ILE A 15 -7.69 2.70 2.70
C ILE A 15 -7.72 4.20 2.41
N ILE A 16 -8.67 4.95 2.99
CA ILE A 16 -8.74 6.42 2.84
C ILE A 16 -7.38 7.11 3.12
N PRO A 17 -6.60 6.73 4.15
CA PRO A 17 -5.30 7.35 4.37
C PRO A 17 -4.31 7.13 3.22
N ALA A 18 -4.37 6.00 2.51
CA ALA A 18 -3.56 5.78 1.30
C ALA A 18 -3.99 6.70 0.15
N ILE A 19 -5.30 6.84 -0.08
CA ILE A 19 -5.84 7.77 -1.09
C ILE A 19 -5.42 9.21 -0.79
N LYS A 20 -5.43 9.61 0.50
CA LYS A 20 -4.96 10.93 0.92
C LYS A 20 -3.48 11.15 0.61
N GLU A 21 -2.61 10.17 0.84
CA GLU A 21 -1.19 10.29 0.47
C GLU A 21 -1.01 10.37 -1.06
N LEU A 22 -1.72 9.56 -1.85
CA LEU A 22 -1.67 9.65 -3.32
C LEU A 22 -2.07 11.04 -3.83
N LYS A 23 -3.16 11.61 -3.29
CA LYS A 23 -3.59 12.98 -3.62
C LYS A 23 -2.57 14.03 -3.16
N LYS A 24 -2.06 13.93 -1.94
CA LYS A 24 -1.02 14.82 -1.39
C LYS A 24 0.22 14.88 -2.28
N PHE A 25 0.65 13.73 -2.79
CA PHE A 25 1.81 13.64 -3.68
C PHE A 25 1.47 13.85 -5.16
N ASN A 26 0.21 14.12 -5.50
CA ASN A 26 -0.27 14.25 -6.88
C ASN A 26 0.20 13.07 -7.75
N LEU A 27 -0.10 11.85 -7.32
CA LEU A 27 0.21 10.60 -8.02
C LEU A 27 -1.03 10.11 -8.76
N LYS A 28 -0.88 9.72 -10.03
CA LYS A 28 -1.98 9.13 -10.80
C LYS A 28 -2.30 7.73 -10.25
N PHE A 29 -3.57 7.49 -9.93
CA PHE A 29 -4.03 6.21 -9.44
C PHE A 29 -5.44 5.85 -9.93
N GLU A 30 -5.76 4.57 -9.85
CA GLU A 30 -7.13 4.03 -9.91
C GLU A 30 -7.44 3.26 -8.63
N LEU A 31 -8.72 3.10 -8.32
CA LEU A 31 -9.22 2.25 -7.23
C LEU A 31 -10.32 1.34 -7.78
N VAL A 32 -10.21 0.04 -7.52
CA VAL A 32 -11.20 -0.95 -7.93
C VAL A 32 -11.55 -1.89 -6.77
N VAL A 33 -12.81 -2.32 -6.73
CA VAL A 33 -13.26 -3.42 -5.88
C VAL A 33 -13.19 -4.70 -6.72
N SER A 34 -12.33 -5.64 -6.33
CA SER A 34 -12.13 -6.89 -7.05
C SER A 34 -11.76 -8.00 -6.08
N SER A 35 -12.56 -9.06 -6.04
CA SER A 35 -12.49 -10.09 -4.99
C SER A 35 -11.91 -11.38 -5.52
N ALA A 36 -10.75 -11.76 -5.00
CA ALA A 36 -10.09 -13.02 -5.34
C ALA A 36 -10.89 -14.29 -5.00
N HIS A 37 -11.87 -14.19 -4.09
CA HIS A 37 -12.70 -15.34 -3.67
C HIS A 37 -14.07 -15.37 -4.34
N ARG A 38 -14.63 -14.19 -4.66
CA ARG A 38 -16.02 -14.06 -5.13
C ARG A 38 -16.13 -13.71 -6.61
N ASN A 39 -15.05 -13.22 -7.20
CA ASN A 39 -15.01 -12.77 -8.59
C ASN A 39 -13.63 -13.05 -9.21
N THR A 40 -13.19 -14.31 -9.10
CA THR A 40 -11.80 -14.72 -9.33
C THR A 40 -11.36 -14.49 -10.78
N GLU A 41 -12.18 -14.88 -11.75
CA GLU A 41 -11.86 -14.78 -13.18
C GLU A 41 -11.68 -13.33 -13.62
N GLU A 42 -12.61 -12.45 -13.25
CA GLU A 42 -12.50 -11.02 -13.55
C GLU A 42 -11.32 -10.38 -12.80
N THR A 43 -11.03 -10.80 -11.56
CA THR A 43 -9.84 -10.33 -10.82
C THR A 43 -8.55 -10.68 -11.56
N ILE A 44 -8.46 -11.91 -12.09
CA ILE A 44 -7.32 -12.37 -12.88
C ILE A 44 -7.21 -11.59 -14.19
N GLU A 45 -8.31 -11.42 -14.91
CA GLU A 45 -8.32 -10.67 -16.17
C GLU A 45 -7.92 -9.21 -15.97
N TRP A 46 -8.46 -8.58 -14.92
CA TRP A 46 -8.11 -7.21 -14.54
C TRP A 46 -6.61 -7.06 -14.28
N ALA A 47 -6.01 -8.01 -13.58
CA ALA A 47 -4.59 -8.01 -13.22
C ALA A 47 -3.67 -8.23 -14.45
N LYS A 48 -4.02 -9.19 -15.33
CA LYS A 48 -3.30 -9.44 -16.58
C LYS A 48 -3.26 -8.21 -17.49
N LYS A 49 -4.34 -7.42 -17.50
CA LYS A 49 -4.44 -6.19 -18.31
C LYS A 49 -3.92 -4.95 -17.59
N ALA A 50 -3.41 -5.04 -16.36
CA ALA A 50 -3.03 -3.85 -15.59
C ALA A 50 -1.90 -3.06 -16.26
N GLU A 51 -0.87 -3.75 -16.76
CA GLU A 51 0.27 -3.10 -17.41
C GLU A 51 -0.15 -2.34 -18.67
N SER A 52 -1.04 -2.90 -19.50
CA SER A 52 -1.53 -2.22 -20.71
C SER A 52 -2.40 -1.00 -20.42
N ARG A 53 -2.97 -0.89 -19.23
CA ARG A 53 -3.65 0.33 -18.73
C ARG A 53 -2.67 1.38 -18.19
N GLY A 54 -1.37 1.09 -18.20
CA GLY A 54 -0.32 1.96 -17.68
C GLY A 54 -0.09 1.83 -16.17
N THR A 55 -0.58 0.76 -15.54
CA THR A 55 -0.24 0.44 -14.15
C THR A 55 1.23 0.01 -14.06
N GLU A 56 1.92 0.51 -13.06
CA GLU A 56 3.33 0.20 -12.80
C GLU A 56 3.56 -0.41 -11.41
N VAL A 57 2.62 -0.20 -10.49
CA VAL A 57 2.60 -0.84 -9.16
C VAL A 57 1.15 -1.12 -8.80
N ILE A 58 0.88 -2.33 -8.31
CA ILE A 58 -0.42 -2.72 -7.76
C ILE A 58 -0.31 -2.71 -6.23
N ILE A 59 -1.29 -2.14 -5.54
CA ILE A 59 -1.40 -2.19 -4.09
C ILE A 59 -2.72 -2.87 -3.75
N ALA A 60 -2.63 -4.02 -3.10
CA ALA A 60 -3.78 -4.83 -2.74
C ALA A 60 -3.98 -4.84 -1.23
N PHE A 61 -5.20 -4.50 -0.80
CA PHE A 61 -5.59 -4.47 0.60
C PHE A 61 -6.58 -5.61 0.86
N ALA A 62 -6.28 -6.45 1.84
CA ALA A 62 -7.14 -7.57 2.19
C ALA A 62 -7.00 -7.94 3.68
N GLY A 63 -8.12 -8.34 4.27
CA GLY A 63 -8.21 -8.86 5.63
C GLY A 63 -8.51 -10.37 5.66
N LEU A 64 -8.47 -10.97 6.86
CA LEU A 64 -8.79 -12.38 7.10
C LEU A 64 -7.86 -13.32 6.31
N ALA A 65 -8.41 -14.31 5.62
CA ALA A 65 -7.69 -15.15 4.65
C ALA A 65 -7.35 -14.34 3.38
N ALA A 66 -6.36 -13.46 3.50
CA ALA A 66 -6.09 -12.36 2.59
C ALA A 66 -5.36 -12.78 1.30
N HIS A 67 -6.04 -13.52 0.41
CA HIS A 67 -5.43 -14.08 -0.81
C HIS A 67 -5.25 -13.08 -1.97
N LEU A 68 -5.94 -11.94 -1.93
CA LEU A 68 -5.96 -10.99 -3.05
C LEU A 68 -4.55 -10.58 -3.53
N PRO A 69 -3.60 -10.16 -2.67
CA PRO A 69 -2.27 -9.77 -3.14
C PRO A 69 -1.51 -10.91 -3.83
N GLY A 70 -1.59 -12.13 -3.30
CA GLY A 70 -0.94 -13.31 -3.87
C GLY A 70 -1.53 -13.72 -5.22
N VAL A 71 -2.86 -13.69 -5.36
CA VAL A 71 -3.55 -13.99 -6.63
C VAL A 71 -3.16 -12.99 -7.72
N LEU A 72 -3.11 -11.70 -7.39
CA LEU A 72 -2.70 -10.67 -8.35
C LEU A 72 -1.23 -10.87 -8.77
N ALA A 73 -0.33 -11.13 -7.82
CA ALA A 73 1.09 -11.38 -8.08
C ALA A 73 1.34 -12.62 -8.95
N ALA A 74 0.48 -13.64 -8.85
CA ALA A 74 0.60 -14.87 -9.63
C ALA A 74 0.33 -14.69 -11.14
N VAL A 75 -0.32 -13.59 -11.54
CA VAL A 75 -0.80 -13.41 -12.92
C VAL A 75 -0.30 -12.13 -13.60
N THR A 76 0.63 -11.42 -12.96
CA THR A 76 1.24 -10.19 -13.49
C THR A 76 2.75 -10.17 -13.22
N THR A 77 3.48 -9.46 -14.07
CA THR A 77 4.91 -9.15 -13.87
C THR A 77 5.12 -7.86 -13.08
N LEU A 78 4.05 -7.08 -12.86
CA LEU A 78 4.11 -5.84 -12.10
C LEU A 78 4.39 -6.12 -10.63
N PRO A 79 5.13 -5.23 -9.93
CA PRO A 79 5.30 -5.35 -8.49
C PRO A 79 3.95 -5.20 -7.78
N VAL A 80 3.64 -6.18 -6.92
CA VAL A 80 2.45 -6.18 -6.06
C VAL A 80 2.85 -5.92 -4.61
N ILE A 81 2.26 -4.89 -4.02
CA ILE A 81 2.38 -4.55 -2.61
C ILE A 81 1.14 -5.05 -1.88
N GLY A 82 1.34 -5.87 -0.86
CA GLY A 82 0.28 -6.41 -0.02
C GLY A 82 0.13 -5.61 1.28
N VAL A 83 -1.08 -5.19 1.59
CA VAL A 83 -1.40 -4.51 2.86
C VAL A 83 -2.35 -5.38 3.68
N PRO A 84 -1.86 -5.99 4.77
CA PRO A 84 -2.70 -6.77 5.66
C PRO A 84 -3.62 -5.85 6.48
N LEU A 85 -4.93 -5.96 6.27
CA LEU A 85 -5.92 -5.22 7.03
C LEU A 85 -6.16 -5.87 8.40
N THR A 86 -6.53 -5.04 9.38
CA THR A 86 -6.64 -5.41 10.80
C THR A 86 -8.08 -5.64 11.25
N ASN A 87 -9.02 -5.79 10.32
CA ASN A 87 -10.45 -5.99 10.58
C ASN A 87 -10.84 -7.44 10.96
N SER A 88 -9.86 -8.27 11.33
CA SER A 88 -10.08 -9.65 11.77
C SER A 88 -10.13 -9.80 13.29
N PRO A 89 -10.72 -10.89 13.83
CA PRO A 89 -10.73 -11.19 15.26
C PRO A 89 -9.34 -11.33 15.89
N VAL A 90 -8.30 -11.58 15.08
CA VAL A 90 -6.90 -11.72 15.51
C VAL A 90 -6.04 -10.52 15.11
N SER A 91 -6.65 -9.34 15.00
CA SER A 91 -5.98 -8.06 14.77
C SER A 91 -5.08 -8.04 13.53
N GLY A 92 -5.46 -8.79 12.49
CA GLY A 92 -4.76 -8.87 11.21
C GLY A 92 -3.58 -9.84 11.14
N MET A 93 -3.31 -10.64 12.18
CA MET A 93 -2.24 -11.65 12.14
C MET A 93 -2.48 -12.72 11.07
N ASP A 94 -3.74 -13.12 10.91
CA ASP A 94 -4.21 -13.96 9.80
C ASP A 94 -3.94 -13.31 8.44
N SER A 95 -4.29 -12.03 8.28
CA SER A 95 -4.01 -11.26 7.06
C SER A 95 -2.51 -11.19 6.77
N MET A 96 -1.69 -10.94 7.80
CA MET A 96 -0.23 -10.81 7.67
C MET A 96 0.38 -12.10 7.12
N PHE A 97 0.10 -13.23 7.76
CA PHE A 97 0.67 -14.52 7.32
C PHE A 97 0.10 -14.99 5.98
N SER A 98 -1.17 -14.67 5.69
CA SER A 98 -1.78 -14.97 4.38
C SER A 98 -1.11 -14.23 3.22
N ILE A 99 -0.52 -13.06 3.47
CA ILE A 99 0.09 -12.22 2.43
C ILE A 99 1.62 -12.42 2.36
N VAL A 100 2.32 -12.46 3.49
CA VAL A 100 3.80 -12.43 3.52
C VAL A 100 4.45 -13.77 3.20
N GLN A 101 3.80 -14.89 3.53
CA GLN A 101 4.39 -16.23 3.40
C GLN A 101 4.18 -16.82 1.99
N MET A 102 4.52 -16.04 0.96
CA MET A 102 4.44 -16.50 -0.42
C MET A 102 5.52 -17.57 -0.71
N PRO A 103 5.21 -18.60 -1.52
CA PRO A 103 6.21 -19.56 -1.98
C PRO A 103 7.22 -18.90 -2.93
N SER A 104 8.34 -19.58 -3.15
CA SER A 104 9.38 -19.12 -4.09
C SER A 104 8.82 -18.92 -5.50
N GLY A 105 9.19 -17.81 -6.14
CA GLY A 105 8.83 -17.48 -7.53
C GLY A 105 7.68 -16.49 -7.68
N VAL A 106 6.84 -16.26 -6.66
CA VAL A 106 5.70 -15.34 -6.72
C VAL A 106 5.72 -14.36 -5.53
N PRO A 107 6.66 -13.39 -5.51
CA PRO A 107 6.84 -12.52 -4.36
C PRO A 107 5.71 -11.50 -4.22
N VAL A 108 5.39 -11.16 -2.97
CA VAL A 108 4.54 -10.00 -2.61
C VAL A 108 5.32 -9.11 -1.64
N ALA A 109 5.35 -7.80 -1.91
CA ALA A 109 6.01 -6.85 -1.02
C ALA A 109 5.04 -6.44 0.11
N THR A 110 5.10 -7.13 1.24
CA THR A 110 4.18 -6.91 2.37
C THR A 110 4.65 -5.78 3.28
N VAL A 111 3.75 -4.84 3.57
CA VAL A 111 3.99 -3.79 4.58
C VAL A 111 3.40 -4.17 5.95
N GLY A 112 3.70 -3.38 6.99
CA GLY A 112 3.15 -3.64 8.33
C GLY A 112 1.61 -3.62 8.39
N LEU A 113 1.06 -4.27 9.41
CA LEU A 113 -0.38 -4.33 9.72
C LEU A 113 -1.06 -2.96 9.62
N GLY A 114 -2.11 -2.88 8.80
CA GLY A 114 -2.90 -1.66 8.59
C GLY A 114 -2.13 -0.47 8.03
N ASN A 115 -0.86 -0.63 7.64
CA ASN A 115 0.01 0.47 7.28
C ASN A 115 -0.15 0.87 5.81
N VAL A 116 -1.35 1.35 5.49
CA VAL A 116 -1.74 1.77 4.14
C VAL A 116 -0.86 2.91 3.61
N LYS A 117 -0.31 3.76 4.48
CA LYS A 117 0.59 4.85 4.08
C LYS A 117 1.94 4.32 3.60
N ASN A 118 2.53 3.36 4.32
CA ASN A 118 3.81 2.78 3.88
C ASN A 118 3.69 2.05 2.56
N ALA A 119 2.52 1.51 2.21
CA ALA A 119 2.28 0.96 0.88
C ALA A 119 2.46 2.02 -0.22
N ILE A 120 1.96 3.25 0.00
CA ILE A 120 2.15 4.37 -0.93
C ILE A 120 3.63 4.78 -0.98
N TYR A 121 4.31 4.93 0.17
CA TYR A 121 5.73 5.27 0.18
C TYR A 121 6.60 4.20 -0.50
N LEU A 122 6.25 2.92 -0.35
CA LEU A 122 6.95 1.83 -1.02
C LEU A 122 6.71 1.88 -2.54
N ALA A 123 5.48 2.10 -2.99
CA ALA A 123 5.19 2.31 -4.40
C ALA A 123 5.95 3.51 -4.97
N MET A 124 6.01 4.63 -4.24
CA MET A 124 6.81 5.80 -4.62
C MET A 124 8.29 5.46 -4.72
N ARG A 125 8.86 4.68 -3.80
CA ARG A 125 10.27 4.26 -3.86
C ARG A 125 10.55 3.43 -5.11
N ILE A 126 9.70 2.46 -5.42
CA ILE A 126 9.77 1.67 -6.67
C ILE A 126 9.75 2.60 -7.89
N LEU A 127 8.75 3.49 -7.97
CA LEU A 127 8.60 4.40 -9.10
C LEU A 127 9.74 5.44 -9.19
N SER A 128 10.31 5.87 -8.07
CA SER A 128 11.40 6.87 -8.04
C SER A 128 12.68 6.44 -8.77
N ILE A 129 12.84 5.13 -9.01
CA ILE A 129 13.95 4.59 -9.81
C ILE A 129 13.84 5.08 -11.26
N LYS A 130 12.61 5.21 -11.77
CA LYS A 130 12.30 5.64 -13.14
C LYS A 130 11.89 7.11 -13.24
N TYR A 131 11.26 7.67 -12.20
CA TYR A 131 10.65 9.00 -12.25
C TYR A 131 11.32 9.99 -11.27
N PRO A 132 12.18 10.92 -11.76
CA PRO A 132 12.88 11.90 -10.93
C PRO A 132 11.96 12.78 -10.08
N ASP A 133 10.80 13.17 -10.60
CA ASP A 133 9.83 13.99 -9.84
C ASP A 133 9.32 13.28 -8.59
N ILE A 134 9.12 11.96 -8.65
CA ILE A 134 8.71 11.17 -7.48
C ILE A 134 9.86 11.07 -6.48
N LYS A 135 11.11 10.95 -6.96
CA LYS A 135 12.30 11.00 -6.11
C LYS A 135 12.39 12.32 -5.34
N SER A 136 12.16 13.45 -6.01
CA SER A 136 12.15 14.78 -5.38
C SER A 136 11.03 14.91 -4.33
N LYS A 137 9.84 14.38 -4.60
CA LYS A 137 8.73 14.32 -3.62
C LYS A 137 9.11 13.51 -2.38
N LEU A 138 9.80 12.38 -2.53
CA LEU A 138 10.29 11.57 -1.41
C LEU A 138 11.34 12.29 -0.57
N LEU A 139 12.29 12.98 -1.21
CA LEU A 139 13.33 13.76 -0.51
C LEU A 139 12.70 14.85 0.34
N LYS A 140 11.79 15.64 -0.25
CA LYS A 140 11.04 16.67 0.48
C LYS A 140 10.25 16.09 1.66
N ALA A 141 9.55 14.98 1.45
CA ALA A 141 8.81 14.32 2.53
C ALA A 141 9.73 13.86 3.68
N SER A 142 10.95 13.41 3.38
CA SER A 142 11.95 13.03 4.39
C SER A 142 12.44 14.26 5.18
N GLU A 143 12.68 15.38 4.51
CA GLU A 143 13.07 16.63 5.15
C GLU A 143 11.97 17.19 6.05
N ASP A 144 10.72 17.20 5.57
CA ASP A 144 9.56 17.63 6.34
C ASP A 144 9.38 16.78 7.61
N MET A 145 9.58 15.46 7.51
CA MET A 145 9.51 14.55 8.67
C MET A 145 10.61 14.85 9.69
N LYS A 146 11.85 15.09 9.24
CA LYS A 146 12.96 15.50 10.12
C LYS A 146 12.67 16.83 10.81
N LYS A 147 12.12 17.80 10.09
CA LYS A 147 11.72 19.10 10.66
C LYS A 147 10.65 18.93 11.73
N ASN A 148 9.64 18.10 11.46
CA ASN A 148 8.57 17.82 12.42
C ASN A 148 9.10 17.16 13.71
N ILE A 149 9.99 16.17 13.61
CA ILE A 149 10.61 15.54 14.79
C ILE A 149 11.42 16.55 15.61
N ARG A 150 12.20 17.43 14.94
CA ARG A 150 12.97 18.48 15.64
C ARG A 150 12.05 19.42 16.40
N GLU A 151 10.91 19.78 15.82
CA GLU A 151 9.92 20.65 16.46
C GLU A 151 9.24 19.96 17.65
N GLN A 152 8.83 18.71 17.49
CA GLN A 152 8.29 17.89 18.59
C GLN A 152 9.27 17.78 19.76
N ASN A 153 10.56 17.61 19.47
CA ASN A 153 11.60 17.58 20.50
C ASN A 153 11.73 18.91 21.23
N LYS A 154 11.65 20.06 20.55
CA LYS A 154 11.68 21.37 21.22
C LYS A 154 10.50 21.53 22.17
N VAL A 155 9.29 21.25 21.68
CA VAL A 155 8.06 21.32 22.50
C VAL A 155 8.14 20.40 23.72
N LEU A 156 8.69 19.19 23.55
CA LEU A 156 8.92 18.27 24.67
C LEU A 156 9.89 18.85 25.70
N GLN A 157 11.02 19.42 25.26
CA GLN A 157 12.01 20.02 26.17
C GLN A 157 11.47 21.24 26.91
N GLU A 158 10.59 22.03 26.28
CA GLU A 158 9.90 23.15 26.94
C GLU A 158 8.97 22.64 28.05
N LYS A 159 8.12 21.66 27.75
CA LYS A 159 7.21 21.06 28.76
C LYS A 159 7.94 20.43 29.95
N LEU A 160 9.15 19.92 29.74
CA LEU A 160 9.96 19.33 30.81
C LEU A 160 10.57 20.39 31.75
N LYS A 161 10.68 21.66 31.34
CA LYS A 161 11.15 22.75 32.21
C LYS A 161 10.07 23.26 33.17
N ASP A 162 8.82 23.03 32.82
CA ASP A 162 7.64 23.44 33.61
C ASP A 162 7.22 22.37 34.64
N LEU A 163 7.96 21.24 34.72
CA LEU A 163 7.84 20.17 35.72
C LEU A 163 8.90 20.33 36.80
#